data_AF-A0A0P1H2F2-F1
#
_entry.id   AF-A0A0P1H2F2-F1
#
_cell.length_a   1.000
_cell.length_b   1.000
_cell.length_c   1.000
_cell.angle_alpha   90.00
_cell.angle_beta   90.00
_cell.angle_gamma   90.00
#
_symmetry.space_group_name_H-M   'P 1'
#
loop_
_entity.id
_entity.type
_entity.pdbx_description
1 polymer ?
#
loop_
_entity_poly.entity_id
_entity_poly.type
_entity_poly.pdbx_seq_one_letter_code
_entity_poly.pdbx_strand_id
1 'polypeptide(L)'
;MEDFEFSRLIYLGLLLVAVGAWVFVENRQSLGKTVQQLAVWAFIFLGVIAGYGLWGDIRQTLQPQQSVMSETGRVVVPRSADGHYYLTLQVDGADIHFLVDTGASEVVLTERDARRAGIDPDKLAYLGRARTANGEVRTASVRVGEISLGNIRDENLRVWVNEGELDSSLLGMGYLQRWSSIEIRDGALVLTR
;
A
#
# COMPACT_ATOMS: atom_id res chain seq x y z
N MET A 1 22.74 -29.87 -67.13
CA MET A 1 23.18 -29.04 -65.99
C MET A 1 22.42 -29.38 -64.70
N GLU A 2 21.43 -30.28 -64.71
CA GLU A 2 20.61 -30.64 -63.53
C GLU A 2 21.22 -31.76 -62.66
N ASP A 3 22.01 -32.69 -63.23
CA ASP A 3 22.55 -33.85 -62.49
C ASP A 3 23.60 -33.51 -61.42
N PHE A 4 24.33 -32.42 -61.62
CA PHE A 4 25.37 -31.95 -60.68
C PHE A 4 24.77 -31.37 -59.40
N GLU A 5 23.60 -30.73 -59.47
CA GLU A 5 22.91 -30.21 -58.29
C GLU A 5 22.25 -31.32 -57.49
N PHE A 6 21.66 -32.32 -58.15
CA PHE A 6 21.05 -33.46 -57.49
C PHE A 6 22.08 -34.29 -56.70
N SER A 7 23.24 -34.55 -57.32
CA SER A 7 24.35 -35.27 -56.67
C SER A 7 24.96 -34.48 -55.50
N ARG A 8 25.03 -33.15 -55.62
CA ARG A 8 25.49 -32.26 -54.55
C ARG A 8 24.51 -32.21 -53.38
N LEU A 9 23.20 -32.22 -53.64
CA LEU A 9 22.16 -32.27 -52.61
C LEU A 9 22.19 -33.59 -51.85
N ILE A 10 22.40 -34.71 -52.53
CA ILE A 10 22.58 -36.03 -51.89
C ILE A 10 23.83 -36.03 -51.01
N TYR A 11 24.95 -35.50 -51.53
CA TYR A 11 26.21 -35.40 -50.78
C TYR A 11 26.05 -34.52 -49.52
N LEU A 12 25.40 -33.37 -49.64
CA LEU A 12 25.13 -32.48 -48.49
C LEU A 12 24.17 -33.11 -47.49
N GLY A 13 23.17 -33.87 -47.95
CA GLY A 13 22.27 -34.62 -47.08
C GLY A 13 23.00 -35.71 -46.30
N LEU A 14 23.87 -36.48 -46.95
CA LEU A 14 24.70 -37.49 -46.30
C LEU A 14 25.69 -36.87 -45.30
N LEU A 15 26.30 -35.73 -45.65
CA LEU A 15 27.19 -34.98 -44.76
C LEU A 15 26.43 -34.49 -43.51
N LEU A 16 25.22 -33.97 -43.69
CA LEU A 16 24.39 -33.47 -42.59
C LEU A 16 23.95 -34.61 -41.66
N VAL A 17 23.62 -35.77 -42.22
CA VAL A 17 23.31 -36.98 -41.43
C VAL A 17 24.55 -37.49 -40.69
N ALA A 18 25.73 -37.49 -41.33
CA ALA A 18 26.97 -37.91 -40.69
C ALA A 18 27.40 -36.99 -39.55
N VAL A 19 27.33 -35.66 -39.75
CA VAL A 19 27.62 -34.66 -38.71
C VAL A 19 26.57 -34.72 -37.59
N GLY A 20 25.29 -34.84 -37.94
CA GLY A 20 24.21 -35.01 -36.96
C GLY A 20 24.36 -36.28 -36.14
N ALA A 21 24.74 -37.40 -36.76
CA ALA A 21 25.01 -38.66 -36.08
C ALA A 21 26.26 -38.58 -35.19
N TRP A 22 27.32 -37.90 -35.64
CA TRP A 22 28.54 -37.67 -34.86
C TRP A 22 28.27 -36.81 -33.62
N VAL A 23 27.61 -35.67 -33.78
CA VAL A 23 27.15 -34.83 -32.66
C VAL A 23 26.23 -35.61 -31.73
N PHE A 24 25.30 -36.41 -32.27
CA PHE A 24 24.38 -37.19 -31.47
C PHE A 24 25.05 -38.38 -30.77
N VAL A 25 26.16 -38.92 -31.26
CA VAL A 25 26.94 -40.01 -30.63
C VAL A 25 27.92 -39.44 -29.59
N GLU A 26 28.55 -38.32 -29.89
CA GLU A 26 29.49 -37.63 -29.00
C GLU A 26 28.76 -36.96 -27.82
N ASN A 27 27.58 -36.39 -28.06
CA ASN A 27 26.76 -35.77 -27.03
C ASN A 27 26.04 -36.80 -26.13
N ARG A 28 26.12 -38.11 -26.38
CA ARG A 28 25.51 -39.13 -25.48
C ARG A 28 26.19 -39.26 -24.13
N GLN A 29 27.45 -38.79 -24.00
CA GLN A 29 28.18 -38.84 -22.74
C GLN A 29 27.88 -37.62 -21.83
N SER A 30 27.31 -36.53 -22.36
CA SER A 30 26.96 -35.30 -21.62
C SER A 30 25.50 -34.89 -21.75
N LEU A 31 24.67 -35.63 -22.49
CA LEU A 31 23.26 -35.36 -22.75
C LEU A 31 22.46 -35.14 -21.46
N GLY A 32 22.75 -35.93 -20.42
CA GLY A 32 22.17 -35.72 -19.09
C GLY A 32 22.57 -34.39 -18.46
N LYS A 33 23.82 -33.95 -18.64
CA LYS A 33 24.33 -32.69 -18.07
C LYS A 33 23.74 -31.46 -18.77
N THR A 34 23.59 -31.48 -20.10
CA THR A 34 22.98 -30.37 -20.84
C THR A 34 21.50 -30.23 -20.51
N VAL A 35 20.76 -31.35 -20.47
CA VAL A 35 19.35 -31.36 -20.06
C VAL A 35 19.19 -30.91 -18.60
N GLN A 36 20.07 -31.35 -17.70
CA GLN A 36 20.09 -30.92 -16.31
C GLN A 36 20.33 -29.41 -16.17
N GLN A 37 21.27 -28.84 -16.93
CA GLN A 37 21.53 -27.40 -16.90
C GLN A 37 20.36 -26.57 -17.42
N LEU A 38 19.69 -27.02 -18.49
CA LEU A 38 18.48 -26.36 -18.98
C LEU A 38 17.34 -26.44 -17.96
N ALA A 39 17.19 -27.57 -17.26
CA ALA A 39 16.20 -27.71 -16.20
C ALA A 39 16.49 -26.75 -15.03
N VAL A 40 17.75 -26.63 -14.59
CA VAL A 40 18.16 -25.69 -13.53
C VAL A 40 17.83 -24.25 -13.93
N TRP A 41 18.17 -23.83 -15.15
CA TRP A 41 17.82 -22.50 -15.63
C TRP A 41 16.32 -22.28 -15.74
N ALA A 42 15.56 -23.26 -16.23
CA ALA A 42 14.10 -23.19 -16.28
C ALA A 42 13.49 -23.05 -14.87
N PHE A 43 14.01 -23.76 -13.87
CA PHE A 43 13.59 -23.63 -12.48
C PHE A 43 13.93 -22.27 -11.87
N ILE A 44 15.10 -21.71 -12.17
CA ILE A 44 15.49 -20.36 -11.72
C ILE A 44 14.53 -19.32 -12.31
N PHE A 45 14.28 -19.36 -13.63
CA PHE A 45 13.34 -18.43 -14.28
C PHE A 45 11.92 -18.59 -13.75
N LEU A 46 11.45 -19.82 -13.57
CA LEU A 46 10.15 -20.10 -12.97
C LEU A 46 10.05 -19.52 -11.55
N GLY A 47 11.09 -19.69 -10.73
CA GLY A 47 11.17 -19.14 -9.38
C GLY A 47 11.16 -17.61 -9.36
N VAL A 48 11.86 -16.95 -10.29
CA VAL A 48 11.87 -15.49 -10.41
C VAL A 48 10.52 -14.95 -10.88
N ILE A 49 9.90 -15.59 -11.88
CA ILE A 49 8.57 -15.20 -12.39
C ILE A 49 7.50 -15.40 -11.31
N ALA A 50 7.52 -16.54 -10.63
CA ALA A 50 6.61 -16.82 -9.51
C ALA A 50 6.85 -15.85 -8.36
N GLY A 51 8.12 -15.59 -8.01
CA GLY A 51 8.49 -14.62 -6.97
C GLY A 51 8.01 -13.21 -7.28
N TYR A 52 8.19 -12.73 -8.52
CA TYR A 52 7.73 -11.40 -8.94
C TYR A 52 6.21 -11.32 -9.04
N GLY A 53 5.56 -12.35 -9.57
CA GLY A 53 4.10 -12.43 -9.69
C GLY A 53 3.40 -12.48 -8.33
N LEU A 54 3.93 -13.26 -7.38
CA LEU A 54 3.38 -13.39 -6.03
C LEU A 54 3.76 -12.23 -5.09
N TRP A 55 4.76 -11.40 -5.44
CA TRP A 55 5.22 -10.31 -4.59
C TRP A 55 4.15 -9.23 -4.33
N GLY A 56 3.29 -8.99 -5.32
CA GLY A 56 2.18 -8.04 -5.20
C GLY A 56 1.13 -8.47 -4.16
N ASP A 57 0.69 -9.72 -4.24
CA ASP A 57 -0.36 -10.28 -3.37
C ASP A 57 0.08 -10.38 -1.91
N ILE A 58 1.35 -10.71 -1.67
CA ILE A 58 1.92 -10.78 -0.32
C ILE A 58 1.94 -9.39 0.33
N ARG A 59 2.28 -8.32 -0.41
CA ARG A 59 2.29 -6.96 0.15
C ARG A 59 0.89 -6.45 0.48
N GLN A 60 -0.11 -6.82 -0.30
CA GLN A 60 -1.48 -6.36 -0.09
C GLN A 60 -2.17 -7.10 1.07
N THR A 61 -1.80 -8.37 1.29
CA THR A 61 -2.28 -9.18 2.43
C THR A 61 -1.60 -8.83 3.76
N LEU A 62 -0.44 -8.16 3.71
CA LEU A 62 0.32 -7.73 4.89
C LEU A 62 0.10 -6.26 5.28
N GLN A 63 -0.76 -5.50 4.59
CA GLN A 63 -1.24 -4.22 5.12
C GLN A 63 -2.31 -4.52 6.16
N PRO A 64 -2.01 -4.35 7.46
CA PRO A 64 -2.96 -4.73 8.47
C PRO A 64 -4.10 -3.70 8.42
N GLN A 65 -5.28 -4.14 8.00
CA GLN A 65 -6.44 -3.27 7.83
C GLN A 65 -7.04 -2.95 9.19
N GLN A 66 -7.43 -1.69 9.38
CA GLN A 66 -8.30 -1.26 10.47
C GLN A 66 -9.53 -2.17 10.52
N SER A 67 -9.76 -2.84 11.66
CA SER A 67 -10.94 -3.66 11.89
C SER A 67 -11.93 -2.91 12.76
N VAL A 68 -13.15 -2.74 12.26
CA VAL A 68 -14.25 -2.09 12.98
C VAL A 68 -15.27 -3.16 13.34
N MET A 69 -15.31 -3.54 14.62
CA MET A 69 -16.32 -4.47 15.15
C MET A 69 -17.54 -3.67 15.56
N SER A 70 -18.50 -3.56 14.63
CA SER A 70 -19.65 -2.66 14.76
C SER A 70 -20.64 -3.07 15.85
N GLU A 71 -20.76 -4.35 16.21
CA GLU A 71 -21.68 -4.81 17.26
C GLU A 71 -21.21 -4.44 18.68
N THR A 72 -19.90 -4.26 18.88
CA THR A 72 -19.30 -3.97 20.20
C THR A 72 -18.76 -2.55 20.33
N GLY A 73 -18.90 -1.70 19.30
CA GLY A 73 -18.35 -0.35 19.32
C GLY A 73 -16.82 -0.34 19.47
N ARG A 74 -16.15 -1.41 19.02
CA ARG A 74 -14.72 -1.62 19.20
C ARG A 74 -13.99 -1.48 17.88
N VAL A 75 -12.96 -0.65 17.87
CA VAL A 75 -12.08 -0.45 16.72
C VAL A 75 -10.68 -0.91 17.09
N VAL A 76 -10.09 -1.74 16.23
CA VAL A 76 -8.71 -2.21 16.37
C VAL A 76 -7.91 -1.71 15.18
N VAL A 77 -6.91 -0.90 15.48
CA VAL A 77 -6.02 -0.27 14.52
C VAL A 77 -4.62 -0.87 14.71
N PRO A 78 -4.12 -1.65 13.77
CA PRO A 78 -2.76 -2.16 13.85
C PRO A 78 -1.73 -1.03 13.69
N ARG A 79 -0.56 -1.20 14.31
CA ARG A 79 0.55 -0.26 14.14
C ARG A 79 1.09 -0.32 12.71
N SER A 80 1.27 0.84 12.09
CA SER A 80 1.91 0.99 10.78
C SER A 80 3.42 0.67 10.88
N ALA A 81 4.04 0.43 9.73
CA ALA A 81 5.48 0.13 9.62
C ALA A 81 6.38 1.28 10.09
N ASP A 82 5.91 2.53 9.96
CA ASP A 82 6.55 3.74 10.51
C ASP A 82 6.44 3.85 12.04
N GLY A 83 5.65 2.97 12.66
CA GLY A 83 5.45 2.93 14.10
C GLY A 83 4.30 3.82 14.62
N HIS A 84 3.53 4.45 13.75
CA HIS A 84 2.36 5.25 14.09
C HIS A 84 1.05 4.48 13.90
N TYR A 85 -0.06 5.08 14.34
CA TYR A 85 -1.41 4.54 14.15
C TYR A 85 -2.18 5.47 13.25
N TYR A 86 -2.92 4.88 12.30
CA TYR A 86 -3.73 5.65 11.38
C TYR A 86 -5.17 5.16 11.35
N LEU A 87 -6.09 6.11 11.40
CA LEU A 87 -7.53 5.86 11.33
C LEU A 87 -8.07 6.45 10.04
N THR A 88 -8.88 5.68 9.32
CA THR A 88 -9.66 6.20 8.20
C THR A 88 -11.07 6.49 8.70
N LEU A 89 -11.44 7.76 8.72
CA LEU A 89 -12.75 8.25 9.15
C LEU A 89 -13.45 8.88 7.96
N GLN A 90 -14.76 8.74 7.89
CA GLN A 90 -15.57 9.45 6.91
C GLN A 90 -15.93 10.83 7.49
N VAL A 91 -15.53 11.91 6.82
CA VAL A 91 -15.81 13.30 7.21
C VAL A 91 -16.71 13.90 6.15
N ASP A 92 -17.95 14.23 6.51
CA ASP A 92 -18.98 14.73 5.59
C ASP A 92 -19.08 13.91 4.28
N GLY A 93 -18.95 12.59 4.40
CA GLY A 93 -19.03 11.64 3.29
C GLY A 93 -17.70 11.29 2.63
N ALA A 94 -16.58 11.97 2.94
CA ALA A 94 -15.28 11.70 2.36
C ALA A 94 -14.36 10.87 3.28
N ASP A 95 -13.72 9.83 2.75
CA ASP A 95 -12.76 9.01 3.50
C ASP A 95 -11.44 9.76 3.72
N ILE A 96 -11.20 10.22 4.94
CA ILE A 96 -9.99 10.94 5.32
C ILE A 96 -9.11 10.05 6.18
N HIS A 97 -7.82 10.00 5.84
CA HIS A 97 -6.83 9.26 6.58
C HIS A 97 -6.17 10.17 7.63
N PHE A 98 -6.27 9.78 8.89
CA PHE A 98 -5.73 10.54 10.00
C PHE A 98 -4.60 9.79 10.68
N LEU A 99 -3.53 10.51 10.99
CA LEU A 99 -2.53 10.12 11.98
C LEU A 99 -3.11 10.32 13.38
N VAL A 100 -3.08 9.29 14.21
CA VAL A 100 -3.46 9.41 15.63
C VAL A 100 -2.34 10.11 16.37
N ASP A 101 -2.61 11.32 16.86
CA ASP A 101 -1.63 12.18 17.51
C ASP A 101 -2.15 12.66 18.87
N THR A 102 -1.69 12.01 19.94
CA THR A 102 -2.06 12.40 21.32
C THR A 102 -1.43 13.73 21.76
N GLY A 103 -0.44 14.24 21.01
CA GLY A 103 0.15 15.56 21.21
C GLY A 103 -0.70 16.68 20.60
N ALA A 104 -1.56 16.38 19.64
CA ALA A 104 -2.53 17.32 19.08
C ALA A 104 -3.75 17.43 20.00
N SER A 105 -4.13 18.66 20.36
CA SER A 105 -5.34 18.89 21.16
C SER A 105 -6.63 18.72 20.36
N GLU A 106 -6.58 19.00 19.05
CA GLU A 106 -7.75 19.15 18.19
C GLU A 106 -7.69 18.20 16.99
N VAL A 107 -8.81 18.01 16.30
CA VAL A 107 -8.82 17.38 14.96
C VAL A 107 -8.34 18.40 13.94
N VAL A 108 -7.30 18.07 13.19
CA VAL A 108 -6.70 18.96 12.20
C VAL A 108 -6.72 18.31 10.83
N LEU A 109 -7.28 19.01 9.85
CA LEU A 109 -7.28 18.64 8.44
C LEU A 109 -6.15 19.37 7.71
N THR A 110 -5.52 18.65 6.78
CA THR A 110 -4.75 19.30 5.70
C THR A 110 -5.71 20.08 4.80
N GLU A 111 -5.23 21.10 4.08
CA GLU A 111 -6.06 21.80 3.09
C GLU A 111 -6.62 20.85 2.02
N ARG A 112 -5.82 19.84 1.63
CA ARG A 112 -6.24 18.81 0.67
C ARG A 112 -7.42 18.01 1.20
N ASP A 113 -7.35 17.54 2.44
CA ASP A 113 -8.41 16.73 3.03
C ASP A 113 -9.65 17.58 3.38
N ALA A 114 -9.46 18.85 3.75
CA ALA A 114 -10.56 19.80 3.89
C ALA A 114 -11.34 19.95 2.57
N ARG A 115 -10.65 20.12 1.43
CA ARG A 115 -11.30 20.16 0.10
C ARG A 115 -12.06 18.87 -0.21
N ARG A 116 -11.50 17.71 0.14
CA ARG A 116 -12.15 16.41 -0.05
C ARG A 116 -13.43 16.28 0.78
N ALA A 117 -13.44 16.82 1.99
CA ALA A 117 -14.60 16.90 2.87
C ALA A 117 -15.59 18.02 2.48
N GLY A 118 -15.42 18.69 1.33
CA GLY A 118 -16.32 19.74 0.85
C GLY A 118 -16.12 21.11 1.52
N ILE A 119 -15.06 21.29 2.30
CA ILE A 119 -14.67 22.57 2.89
C ILE A 119 -13.78 23.30 1.88
N ASP A 120 -14.06 24.58 1.61
CA ASP A 120 -13.25 25.42 0.73
C ASP A 120 -12.22 26.23 1.56
N PRO A 121 -10.93 25.81 1.62
CA PRO A 121 -9.93 26.44 2.48
C PRO A 121 -9.67 27.90 2.08
N ASP A 122 -9.82 28.24 0.80
CA ASP A 122 -9.53 29.59 0.26
C ASP A 122 -10.52 30.63 0.77
N LYS A 123 -11.69 30.19 1.28
CA LYS A 123 -12.73 31.05 1.86
C LYS A 123 -12.70 31.10 3.39
N LEU A 124 -11.80 30.35 4.02
CA LEU A 124 -11.73 30.30 5.47
C LEU A 124 -11.01 31.51 6.06
N ALA A 125 -11.48 31.96 7.22
CA ALA A 125 -10.80 32.97 8.01
C ALA A 125 -9.78 32.28 8.95
N TYR A 126 -8.50 32.32 8.56
CA TYR A 126 -7.38 31.78 9.35
C TYR A 126 -7.00 32.69 10.52
N LEU A 127 -7.88 32.76 11.52
CA LEU A 127 -7.74 33.60 12.71
C LEU A 127 -7.03 32.89 13.88
N GLY A 128 -6.97 31.55 13.83
CA GLY A 128 -6.30 30.73 14.83
C GLY A 128 -4.81 30.60 14.56
N ARG A 129 -4.10 30.09 15.57
CA ARG A 129 -2.67 29.77 15.49
C ARG A 129 -2.41 28.45 16.20
N ALA A 130 -1.57 27.62 15.60
CA ALA A 130 -1.09 26.38 16.20
C ALA A 130 0.44 26.38 16.21
N ARG A 131 1.02 25.84 17.29
CA ARG A 131 2.45 25.62 17.39
C ARG A 131 2.76 24.19 16.92
N THR A 132 3.52 24.08 15.85
CA THR A 132 3.97 22.81 15.28
C THR A 132 5.48 22.66 15.47
N ALA A 133 6.02 21.50 15.11
CA ALA A 133 7.47 21.28 15.08
C ALA A 133 8.19 22.25 14.11
N ASN A 134 7.52 22.66 13.03
CA ASN A 134 8.06 23.57 12.02
C ASN A 134 7.82 25.05 12.34
N GLY A 135 7.26 25.35 13.52
CA GLY A 135 6.96 26.72 13.96
C GLY A 135 5.46 26.99 14.11
N GLU A 136 5.12 28.27 14.24
CA GLU A 136 3.72 28.72 14.35
C GLU A 136 3.08 28.78 12.97
N VAL A 137 1.90 28.18 12.84
CA VAL A 137 1.09 28.16 11.61
C VAL A 137 -0.29 28.73 11.90
N ARG A 138 -0.94 29.30 10.88
CA ARG A 138 -2.31 29.79 11.00
C ARG A 138 -3.30 28.66 10.80
N THR A 139 -4.41 28.73 11.53
CA THR A 139 -5.47 27.72 11.48
C THR A 139 -6.84 28.37 11.38
N ALA A 140 -7.77 27.69 10.72
CA ALA A 140 -9.16 28.09 10.64
C ALA A 140 -10.04 27.00 11.25
N SER A 141 -10.95 27.37 12.16
CA SER A 141 -11.91 26.40 12.71
C SER A 141 -13.14 26.32 11.83
N VAL A 142 -13.59 25.11 11.53
CA VAL A 142 -14.83 24.83 10.79
C VAL A 142 -15.62 23.75 11.53
N ARG A 143 -16.95 23.75 11.35
CA ARG A 143 -17.80 22.66 11.84
C ARG A 143 -18.10 21.71 10.69
N VAL A 144 -17.83 20.44 10.89
CA VAL A 144 -18.26 19.36 9.99
C VAL A 144 -19.59 18.80 10.47
N GLY A 145 -20.41 18.33 9.53
CA GLY A 145 -21.72 17.77 9.82
C GLY A 145 -21.62 16.43 10.54
N GLU A 146 -20.84 15.50 10.01
CA GLU A 146 -20.64 14.15 10.54
C GLU A 146 -19.17 13.71 10.39
N ILE A 147 -18.62 13.13 11.46
CA ILE A 147 -17.45 12.25 11.38
C ILE A 147 -17.89 10.84 11.79
N SER A 148 -17.66 9.86 10.93
CA SER A 148 -18.09 8.49 11.17
C SER A 148 -17.00 7.44 10.93
N LEU A 149 -17.15 6.33 11.67
CA LEU A 149 -16.27 5.18 11.66
C LEU A 149 -17.10 3.91 11.76
N GLY A 150 -17.44 3.34 10.59
CA GLY A 150 -18.44 2.27 10.51
C GLY A 150 -19.79 2.76 11.05
N ASN A 151 -20.30 2.12 12.10
CA ASN A 151 -21.58 2.49 12.72
C ASN A 151 -21.46 3.59 13.78
N ILE A 152 -20.25 4.02 14.12
CA ILE A 152 -20.01 5.08 15.11
C ILE A 152 -20.07 6.43 14.39
N ARG A 153 -20.93 7.32 14.88
CA ARG A 153 -21.17 8.63 14.26
C ARG A 153 -21.08 9.71 15.30
N ASP A 154 -20.32 10.76 15.00
CA ASP A 154 -20.19 11.94 15.82
C ASP A 154 -20.54 13.17 14.97
N GLU A 155 -21.62 13.86 15.35
CA GLU A 155 -22.16 14.98 14.60
C GLU A 155 -21.65 16.32 15.12
N ASN A 156 -21.67 17.33 14.24
CA ASN A 156 -21.45 18.73 14.56
C ASN A 156 -20.12 18.98 15.30
N LEU A 157 -19.06 18.34 14.83
CA LEU A 157 -17.73 18.43 15.40
C LEU A 157 -17.00 19.66 14.86
N ARG A 158 -16.25 20.32 15.76
CA ARG A 158 -15.29 21.35 15.36
C ARG A 158 -14.01 20.65 14.91
N VAL A 159 -13.53 21.01 13.73
CA VAL A 159 -12.22 20.63 13.22
C VAL A 159 -11.47 21.89 12.82
N TRP A 160 -10.16 21.77 12.67
CA TRP A 160 -9.30 22.87 12.26
C TRP A 160 -8.67 22.55 10.92
N VAL A 161 -8.56 23.55 10.06
CA VAL A 161 -7.79 23.47 8.81
C VAL A 161 -6.48 24.20 9.04
N ASN A 162 -5.36 23.54 8.72
CA ASN A 162 -4.02 24.10 8.84
C ASN A 162 -3.58 24.69 7.49
N GLU A 163 -3.13 25.94 7.48
CA GLU A 163 -2.61 26.62 6.28
C GLU A 163 -1.13 26.29 6.00
N GLY A 164 -0.41 25.80 7.02
CA GLY A 164 0.99 25.41 6.89
C GLY A 164 1.16 24.02 6.26
N GLU A 165 2.41 23.65 6.01
CA GLU A 165 2.76 22.32 5.53
C GLU A 165 2.47 21.28 6.63
N LEU A 166 1.48 20.41 6.34
CA LEU A 166 1.10 19.29 7.17
C LEU A 166 0.95 18.06 6.26
N ASP A 167 1.77 17.03 6.51
CA ASP A 167 1.83 15.84 5.64
C ASP A 167 0.57 14.96 5.73
N SER A 168 -0.09 14.96 6.89
CA SER A 168 -1.26 14.12 7.16
C SER A 168 -2.20 14.81 8.14
N SER A 169 -3.51 14.59 7.95
CA SER A 169 -4.51 15.07 8.90
C SER A 169 -4.30 14.41 10.26
N LEU A 170 -4.52 15.13 11.35
CA LEU A 170 -4.23 14.70 12.71
C LEU A 170 -5.52 14.46 13.49
N LEU A 171 -5.59 13.32 14.18
CA LEU A 171 -6.67 13.01 15.10
C LEU A 171 -6.19 13.24 16.53
N GLY A 172 -6.48 14.44 17.03
CA GLY A 172 -6.09 14.87 18.36
C GLY A 172 -7.01 14.37 19.47
N MET A 173 -6.63 14.72 20.70
CA MET A 173 -7.32 14.34 21.93
C MET A 173 -8.78 14.80 21.98
N GLY A 174 -9.14 15.93 21.34
CA GLY A 174 -10.52 16.41 21.28
C GLY A 174 -11.50 15.43 20.62
N TYR A 175 -11.03 14.56 19.72
CA TYR A 175 -11.83 13.44 19.20
C TYR A 175 -11.61 12.16 20.00
N LEU A 176 -10.36 11.85 20.35
CA LEU A 176 -10.02 10.60 21.03
C LEU A 176 -10.72 10.46 22.39
N GLN A 177 -10.91 11.55 23.14
CA GLN A 177 -11.60 11.53 24.44
C GLN A 177 -13.11 11.23 24.35
N ARG A 178 -13.68 11.15 23.15
CA ARG A 178 -15.07 10.74 22.93
C ARG A 178 -15.26 9.22 23.03
N TRP A 179 -14.15 8.48 23.03
CA TRP A 179 -14.13 7.04 23.24
C TRP A 179 -14.08 6.76 24.75
N SER A 180 -14.75 5.70 25.20
CA SER A 180 -14.76 5.29 26.59
C SER A 180 -13.41 4.70 27.03
N SER A 181 -12.67 4.10 26.09
CA SER A 181 -11.32 3.59 26.31
C SER A 181 -10.42 3.78 25.09
N ILE A 182 -9.15 4.10 25.35
CA ILE A 182 -8.06 4.18 24.38
C ILE A 182 -6.91 3.33 24.94
N GLU A 183 -6.63 2.19 24.32
CA GLU A 183 -5.57 1.27 24.75
C GLU A 183 -4.56 1.06 23.63
N ILE A 184 -3.27 1.11 23.97
CA ILE A 184 -2.20 0.64 23.08
C ILE A 184 -1.62 -0.61 23.67
N ARG A 185 -1.88 -1.76 23.03
CA ARG A 185 -1.40 -3.07 23.48
C ARG A 185 -1.18 -4.00 22.30
N ASP A 186 -0.22 -4.93 22.44
CA ASP A 186 0.05 -5.97 21.45
C ASP A 186 0.30 -5.44 20.02
N GLY A 187 0.89 -4.24 19.91
CA GLY A 187 1.14 -3.61 18.61
C GLY A 187 -0.12 -3.06 17.92
N ALA A 188 -1.21 -2.85 18.65
CA ALA A 188 -2.45 -2.26 18.15
C ALA A 188 -2.95 -1.14 19.06
N LEU A 189 -3.60 -0.14 18.45
CA LEU A 189 -4.46 0.81 19.12
C LEU A 189 -5.88 0.23 19.14
N VAL A 190 -6.47 0.16 20.32
CA VAL A 190 -7.83 -0.32 20.55
C VAL A 190 -8.66 0.83 21.09
N LEU A 191 -9.72 1.17 20.37
CA LEU A 191 -10.70 2.16 20.80
C LEU A 191 -12.00 1.44 21.13
N THR A 192 -12.62 1.79 22.25
CA THR A 192 -13.93 1.25 22.66
C THR A 192 -14.86 2.41 22.96
N ARG A 193 -16.11 2.28 22.50
CA ARG A 193 -17.15 3.28 22.72
C ARG A 193 -17.92 3.06 24.01
#